data_AF-A0AAW0JM97-F1
#
_entry.id   AF-A0AAW0JM97-F1
#
_cell.length_a   1.000
_cell.length_b   1.000
_cell.length_c   1.000
_cell.angle_alpha   90.00
_cell.angle_beta   90.00
_cell.angle_gamma   90.00
#
_symmetry.space_group_name_H-M   'P 1'
#
loop_
_entity.id
_entity.type
_entity.pdbx_description
1 polymer ?
#
loop_
_entity_poly.entity_id
_entity_poly.type
_entity_poly.pdbx_seq_one_letter_code
_entity_poly.pdbx_strand_id
1 'polypeptide(L)'
;GWSTDGPYAWGYCFVRKVNRQSGDQYYAGKAIGVNLLNDPDLVATNPIISFKTAILFWMTAQGNKPSSHDVITRNWRPSSDTSAGRVQGYGVITNIINGGIECGRGYNDNVANRIAL
;
A
#
# COMPACT_ATOMS: atom_id res chain seq x y z
N GLY A 1 10.61 -6.43 -7.21
CA GLY A 1 9.87 -5.17 -6.96
C GLY A 1 10.34 -4.50 -5.68
N TRP A 2 9.64 -3.46 -5.24
CA TRP A 2 9.88 -2.87 -3.90
C TRP A 2 9.42 -3.84 -2.81
N SER A 3 10.06 -3.83 -1.63
CA SER A 3 9.66 -4.68 -0.49
C SER A 3 8.18 -4.49 -0.14
N THR A 4 7.49 -5.55 0.26
CA THR A 4 6.08 -5.52 0.67
C THR A 4 5.87 -4.92 2.06
N ASP A 5 6.96 -4.77 2.83
CA ASP A 5 6.89 -4.49 4.26
C ASP A 5 7.28 -3.03 4.54
N GLY A 6 6.37 -2.29 5.16
CA GLY A 6 6.57 -0.90 5.56
C GLY A 6 5.53 -0.44 6.58
N PRO A 7 5.79 0.67 7.31
CA PRO A 7 4.97 1.16 8.43
C PRO A 7 3.53 1.56 8.07
N TYR A 8 3.15 1.45 6.79
CA TYR A 8 1.80 1.73 6.33
C TYR A 8 1.27 0.60 5.46
N ALA A 9 1.82 -0.62 5.51
CA ALA A 9 1.33 -1.76 4.73
C ALA A 9 -0.09 -2.25 5.13
N TRP A 10 -0.74 -1.58 6.09
CA TRP A 10 -2.10 -1.82 6.53
C TRP A 10 -3.06 -0.90 5.76
N GLY A 11 -4.07 -1.47 5.10
CA GLY A 11 -5.05 -0.68 4.33
C GLY A 11 -5.80 -1.46 3.25
N TYR A 12 -5.33 -2.66 2.87
CA TYR A 12 -6.20 -3.62 2.21
C TYR A 12 -7.14 -4.24 3.25
N CYS A 13 -8.32 -4.69 2.82
CA CYS A 13 -9.36 -5.37 3.61
C CYS A 13 -8.86 -6.65 4.33
N PHE A 14 -7.82 -6.54 5.15
CA PHE A 14 -7.37 -7.59 6.03
C PHE A 14 -8.30 -7.58 7.22
N VAL A 15 -9.15 -8.60 7.30
CA VAL A 15 -9.94 -8.91 8.51
C VAL A 15 -9.01 -9.17 9.70
N ARG A 16 -7.76 -9.59 9.44
CA ARG A 16 -6.67 -9.76 10.41
C ARG A 16 -5.31 -9.82 9.74
N LYS A 17 -4.27 -9.19 10.31
CA LYS A 17 -2.85 -9.49 9.96
C LYS A 17 -2.41 -10.71 10.77
N VAL A 18 -1.89 -11.74 10.11
CA VAL A 18 -1.41 -12.98 10.76
C VAL A 18 -0.11 -12.74 11.57
N ASN A 19 0.60 -11.63 11.32
CA ASN A 19 1.80 -11.21 12.07
C ASN A 19 1.69 -9.74 12.49
N ARG A 20 1.22 -9.50 13.72
CA ARG A 20 0.95 -8.17 14.29
C ARG A 20 2.26 -7.38 14.47
N GLN A 21 2.60 -6.53 13.50
CA GLN A 21 3.68 -5.54 13.66
C GLN A 21 3.06 -4.25 14.21
N SER A 22 3.39 -3.95 15.47
CA SER A 22 2.86 -2.82 16.25
C SER A 22 3.15 -1.45 15.63
N GLY A 23 4.23 -1.32 14.85
CA GLY A 23 4.61 -0.08 14.19
C GLY A 23 3.52 0.44 13.25
N ASP A 24 3.00 -0.43 12.38
CA ASP A 24 2.07 -0.01 11.33
C ASP A 24 0.76 0.54 11.89
N GLN A 25 0.23 -0.16 12.91
CA GLN A 25 -1.01 0.17 13.58
C GLN A 25 -0.89 1.49 14.36
N TYR A 26 0.28 1.74 14.95
CA TYR A 26 0.56 2.99 15.64
C TYR A 26 0.54 4.17 14.67
N TYR A 27 1.23 4.08 13.52
CA TYR A 27 1.27 5.18 12.55
C TYR A 27 -0.10 5.43 11.91
N ALA A 28 -0.77 4.37 11.44
CA ALA A 28 -2.10 4.50 10.84
C ALA A 28 -3.12 5.05 11.85
N GLY A 29 -3.12 4.51 13.07
CA GLY A 29 -4.00 4.97 14.14
C GLY A 29 -3.77 6.43 14.52
N LYS A 30 -2.51 6.84 14.68
CA LYS A 30 -2.14 8.24 14.94
C LYS A 30 -2.59 9.17 13.82
N ALA A 31 -2.40 8.78 12.56
CA ALA A 31 -2.76 9.60 11.41
C ALA A 31 -4.29 9.83 11.28
N ILE A 32 -5.11 8.86 11.70
CA ILE A 32 -6.58 8.96 11.59
C ILE A 32 -7.29 9.27 12.92
N GLY A 33 -6.53 9.43 14.01
CA GLY A 33 -7.04 9.74 15.35
C GLY A 33 -7.74 8.56 16.05
N VAL A 34 -7.35 7.32 15.76
CA VAL A 34 -7.95 6.09 16.31
C VAL A 34 -6.86 5.21 16.92
N ASN A 35 -7.10 4.61 18.09
CA ASN A 35 -6.12 3.72 18.72
C ASN A 35 -6.15 2.30 18.13
N LEU A 36 -5.66 2.18 16.88
CA LEU A 36 -5.56 0.88 16.19
C LEU A 36 -4.50 -0.06 16.79
N LEU A 37 -3.60 0.46 17.63
CA LEU A 37 -2.65 -0.38 18.36
C LEU A 37 -3.39 -1.26 19.37
N ASN A 38 -4.36 -0.71 20.11
CA ASN A 38 -5.11 -1.49 21.09
C ASN A 38 -6.35 -2.16 20.48
N ASP A 39 -6.96 -1.56 19.47
CA ASP A 39 -8.19 -2.08 18.83
C ASP A 39 -8.07 -2.12 17.29
N PRO A 40 -7.31 -3.08 16.74
CA PRO A 40 -7.12 -3.19 15.29
C PRO A 40 -8.36 -3.72 14.55
N ASP A 41 -9.29 -4.38 15.25
CA ASP A 41 -10.47 -4.98 14.64
C ASP A 41 -11.45 -3.90 14.13
N LEU A 42 -11.29 -2.65 14.58
CA LEU A 42 -11.99 -1.48 14.03
C LEU A 42 -11.78 -1.30 12.52
N VAL A 43 -10.63 -1.72 11.97
CA VAL A 43 -10.39 -1.65 10.51
C VAL A 43 -11.33 -2.59 9.74
N ALA A 44 -11.72 -3.71 10.35
CA ALA A 44 -12.57 -4.73 9.74
C ALA A 44 -14.06 -4.55 10.08
N THR A 45 -14.38 -3.87 11.19
CA THR A 45 -15.74 -3.77 11.73
C THR A 45 -16.36 -2.38 11.59
N ASN A 46 -15.55 -1.33 11.41
CA ASN A 46 -16.04 0.02 11.22
C ASN A 46 -15.74 0.51 9.79
N PRO A 47 -16.77 0.72 8.94
CA PRO A 47 -16.56 1.06 7.53
C PRO A 47 -15.85 2.40 7.33
N ILE A 48 -16.08 3.39 8.19
CA ILE A 48 -15.41 4.70 8.09
C ILE A 48 -13.92 4.54 8.37
N ILE A 49 -13.57 3.77 9.41
CA ILE A 49 -12.16 3.50 9.75
C ILE A 49 -11.50 2.68 8.65
N SER A 50 -12.20 1.69 8.09
CA SER A 50 -11.73 0.87 6.97
C SER A 50 -11.35 1.72 5.75
N PHE A 51 -12.22 2.64 5.32
CA PHE A 51 -11.90 3.53 4.21
C PHE A 51 -10.80 4.53 4.55
N LYS A 52 -10.77 5.06 5.78
CA LYS A 52 -9.71 5.99 6.21
C LYS A 52 -8.33 5.35 6.13
N THR A 53 -8.17 4.10 6.56
CA THR A 53 -6.87 3.42 6.48
C THR A 53 -6.47 3.11 5.03
N ALA A 54 -7.42 2.69 4.18
CA ALA A 54 -7.17 2.46 2.76
C ALA A 54 -6.73 3.75 2.03
N ILE A 55 -7.42 4.87 2.28
CA ILE A 55 -7.06 6.17 1.71
C ILE A 55 -5.71 6.62 2.27
N LEU A 56 -5.45 6.45 3.57
CA LEU A 56 -4.16 6.80 4.16
C LEU A 56 -3.01 6.06 3.47
N PHE A 57 -3.14 4.74 3.24
CA PHE A 57 -2.18 3.97 2.46
C PHE A 57 -1.95 4.61 1.08
N TRP A 58 -3.05 4.90 0.37
CA TRP A 58 -3.02 5.41 -1.00
C TRP A 58 -2.33 6.78 -1.12
N MET A 59 -2.47 7.62 -0.10
CA MET A 59 -1.95 8.99 -0.05
C MET A 59 -0.54 9.10 0.53
N THR A 60 -0.03 8.07 1.20
CA THR A 60 1.22 8.16 1.98
C THR A 60 2.39 7.52 1.24
N ALA A 61 3.43 8.30 0.93
CA ALA A 61 4.70 7.77 0.42
C ALA A 61 5.40 6.94 1.50
N GLN A 62 6.07 5.84 1.09
CA GLN A 62 6.68 4.88 2.02
C GLN A 62 8.13 4.62 1.66
N GLY A 63 9.07 5.18 2.42
CA GLY A 63 10.49 5.04 2.15
C GLY A 63 10.85 5.57 0.75
N ASN A 64 11.38 4.71 -0.11
CA ASN A 64 11.69 5.04 -1.51
C ASN A 64 10.51 4.85 -2.48
N LYS A 65 9.34 4.42 -1.99
CA LYS A 65 8.12 4.30 -2.80
C LYS A 65 7.35 5.63 -2.76
N PRO A 66 6.94 6.19 -3.91
CA PRO A 66 6.00 7.31 -3.94
C PRO A 66 4.63 6.86 -3.43
N SER A 67 3.73 7.82 -3.18
CA SER A 67 2.32 7.49 -2.93
C SER A 67 1.64 7.01 -4.23
N SER A 68 0.67 6.10 -4.12
CA SER A 68 -0.17 5.70 -5.26
C SER A 68 -0.89 6.89 -5.86
N HIS A 69 -1.31 7.83 -5.01
CA HIS A 69 -1.90 9.10 -5.42
C HIS A 69 -0.98 9.90 -6.34
N ASP A 70 0.29 10.10 -5.97
CA ASP A 70 1.23 10.89 -6.78
C ASP A 70 1.55 10.22 -8.11
N VAL A 71 1.53 8.87 -8.15
CA VAL A 71 1.64 8.13 -9.40
C VAL A 71 0.42 8.39 -10.29
N ILE A 72 -0.81 8.21 -9.80
CA ILE A 72 -1.96 8.32 -10.71
C ILE A 72 -2.24 9.78 -11.14
N THR A 73 -1.89 10.75 -10.29
CA THR A 73 -2.03 12.19 -10.58
C THR A 73 -0.86 12.79 -11.36
N ARG A 74 0.16 12.00 -11.70
CA ARG A 74 1.37 12.42 -12.44
C ARG A 74 2.27 13.42 -11.70
N ASN A 75 2.21 13.43 -10.37
CA ASN A 75 3.10 14.21 -9.51
C ASN A 75 4.43 13.49 -9.23
N TRP A 76 4.43 12.15 -9.22
CA TRP A 76 5.68 11.38 -9.19
C TRP A 76 6.34 11.39 -10.56
N ARG A 77 7.65 11.66 -10.59
CA ARG A 77 8.49 11.64 -11.81
C ARG A 77 9.63 10.64 -11.62
N PRO A 78 9.58 9.44 -12.22
CA PRO A 78 10.64 8.46 -12.08
C PRO A 78 11.91 8.95 -12.77
N SER A 79 12.98 9.15 -12.01
CA SER A 79 14.32 9.39 -12.55
C SER A 79 15.13 8.10 -12.53
N SER A 80 15.66 7.72 -11.36
CA SER A 80 16.40 6.48 -11.13
C SER A 80 15.55 5.22 -11.31
N ASP A 81 14.25 5.32 -11.08
CA ASP A 81 13.30 4.21 -11.15
C ASP A 81 13.11 3.64 -12.56
N THR A 82 13.38 4.44 -13.59
CA THR A 82 13.26 4.01 -15.00
C THR A 82 14.23 2.88 -15.34
N SER A 83 15.44 2.88 -14.77
CA SER A 83 16.43 1.81 -14.93
C SER A 83 15.94 0.44 -14.42
N ALA A 84 14.99 0.45 -13.48
CA ALA A 84 14.35 -0.74 -12.93
C ALA A 84 12.99 -1.05 -13.59
N GLY A 85 12.68 -0.41 -14.73
CA GLY A 85 11.42 -0.56 -15.45
C GLY A 85 10.20 0.03 -14.72
N ARG A 86 10.41 0.84 -13.67
CA ARG A 86 9.32 1.51 -12.94
C ARG A 86 9.00 2.84 -13.61
N VAL A 87 7.90 2.85 -14.35
CA VAL A 87 7.40 4.01 -15.10
C VAL A 87 6.01 4.43 -14.62
N GLN A 88 5.54 5.60 -15.05
CA GLN A 88 4.21 6.11 -14.71
C GLN A 88 3.11 5.12 -15.10
N GLY A 89 2.18 4.82 -14.18
CA GLY A 89 0.96 4.08 -14.49
C GLY A 89 0.55 3.08 -13.43
N TYR A 90 -0.51 2.31 -13.71
CA TYR A 90 -1.08 1.36 -12.76
C TYR A 90 -0.09 0.25 -12.36
N GLY A 91 0.80 -0.17 -13.26
CA GLY A 91 1.81 -1.20 -12.95
C GLY A 91 2.76 -0.81 -11.81
N VAL A 92 3.16 0.46 -11.70
CA VAL A 92 3.98 0.89 -10.54
C VAL A 92 3.13 1.00 -9.28
N ILE A 93 1.82 1.30 -9.39
CA ILE A 93 0.90 1.23 -8.24
C ILE A 93 0.83 -0.20 -7.70
N THR A 94 0.69 -1.21 -8.57
CA THR A 94 0.80 -2.63 -8.17
C THR A 94 2.14 -2.93 -7.48
N ASN A 95 3.24 -2.34 -7.99
CA ASN A 95 4.57 -2.49 -7.40
C ASN A 95 4.69 -1.82 -6.00
N ILE A 96 4.02 -0.68 -5.76
CA ILE A 96 3.93 -0.03 -4.45
C ILE A 96 3.28 -0.96 -3.44
N ILE A 97 2.15 -1.53 -3.85
CA ILE A 97 1.25 -2.34 -3.03
C ILE A 97 1.92 -3.64 -2.61
N ASN A 98 2.41 -4.43 -3.57
CA ASN A 98 2.89 -5.78 -3.26
C ASN A 98 3.99 -6.27 -4.22
N GLY A 99 4.76 -5.34 -4.79
CA GLY A 99 5.73 -5.63 -5.83
C GLY A 99 6.87 -6.55 -5.43
N GLY A 100 7.11 -6.73 -4.12
CA GLY A 100 8.14 -7.63 -3.62
C GLY A 100 7.86 -9.08 -3.99
N ILE A 101 6.59 -9.47 -4.06
CA ILE A 101 6.16 -10.83 -4.42
C ILE A 101 5.44 -10.88 -5.78
N GLU A 102 4.84 -9.77 -6.24
CA GLU A 102 4.04 -9.74 -7.48
C GLU A 102 4.81 -9.25 -8.71
N CYS A 103 5.86 -8.43 -8.58
CA CYS A 103 6.47 -7.72 -9.70
C CYS A 103 7.94 -8.11 -9.97
N GLY A 104 8.33 -8.05 -11.25
CA GLY A 104 9.72 -8.26 -11.71
C GLY A 104 10.12 -9.72 -11.86
N ARG A 105 9.16 -10.62 -12.04
CA ARG A 105 9.35 -12.08 -12.14
C ARG A 105 8.59 -12.71 -13.30
N GLY A 106 8.19 -11.91 -14.28
CA GLY A 106 7.30 -12.31 -15.38
C GLY A 106 5.81 -12.18 -15.03
N TYR A 107 4.99 -12.96 -15.73
CA TYR A 107 3.53 -13.01 -15.53
C TYR A 107 3.17 -13.48 -14.12
N ASN A 108 2.11 -12.90 -13.54
CA ASN A 108 1.63 -13.22 -12.20
C ASN A 108 0.10 -13.06 -12.17
N ASP A 109 -0.63 -14.10 -11.76
CA ASP A 109 -2.10 -14.08 -11.74
C ASP A 109 -2.67 -13.00 -10.82
N ASN A 110 -2.00 -12.66 -9.71
CA ASN A 110 -2.45 -11.58 -8.83
C ASN A 110 -2.33 -10.22 -9.53
N VAL A 111 -1.25 -10.01 -10.31
CA VAL A 111 -1.10 -8.79 -11.11
C VAL A 111 -2.15 -8.73 -12.21
N ALA A 112 -2.41 -9.85 -12.89
CA ALA A 112 -3.46 -9.94 -13.91
C ALA A 112 -4.84 -9.63 -13.30
N ASN A 113 -5.15 -10.19 -12.13
CA ASN A 113 -6.41 -9.94 -11.42
C ASN A 113 -6.60 -8.47 -11.03
N ARG A 114 -5.54 -7.74 -10.69
CA ARG A 114 -5.61 -6.30 -10.40
C ARG A 114 -5.94 -5.44 -11.62
N ILE A 115 -5.65 -5.94 -12.82
CA ILE A 115 -5.87 -5.23 -14.09
C ILE A 115 -7.21 -5.66 -14.72
N ALA A 116 -7.69 -6.87 -14.41
CA ALA A 116 -8.94 -7.40 -14.92
C ALA A 116 -10.14 -6.51 -14.55
N LEU A 117 -11.05 -6.34 -15.52
CA LEU A 117 -12.34 -5.65 -15.39
C LEU A 117 -13.47 -6.67 -15.24
#